data_AF-A0A2V4UWU3-F1
#
_entry.id   AF-A0A2V4UWU3-F1
#
_cell.length_a   1.000
_cell.length_b   1.000
_cell.length_c   1.000
_cell.angle_alpha   90.00
_cell.angle_beta   90.00
_cell.angle_gamma   90.00
#
_symmetry.space_group_name_H-M   'P 1'
#
loop_
_entity.id
_entity.type
_entity.pdbx_description
1 polymer ?
#
loop_
_entity_poly.entity_id
_entity_poly.type
_entity_poly.pdbx_seq_one_letter_code
_entity_poly.pdbx_strand_id
1 'polypeptide(L)' 'MTEENAPEEKRKLINKFLMRLTKDQPQMYYATTSEISRSIHTMIKEHTNRLSVEEQALVRRITIEEIEALLGFHHKQKI' A
#
# COMPACT_ATOMS: atom_id res chain seq x y z
N MET A 1 -3.19 12.87 15.53
CA MET A 1 -3.24 12.88 14.05
C MET A 1 -4.41 13.76 13.65
N THR A 2 -4.18 14.83 12.89
CA THR A 2 -5.27 15.53 12.19
C THR A 2 -5.72 14.66 11.02
N GLU A 3 -7.02 14.63 10.72
CA GLU A 3 -7.60 13.83 9.62
C GLU A 3 -6.95 14.10 8.25
N GLU A 4 -6.34 15.28 8.10
CA GLU A 4 -5.67 15.78 6.90
C GLU A 4 -4.47 14.93 6.44
N ASN A 5 -3.79 14.22 7.35
CA ASN A 5 -2.57 13.46 7.02
C ASN A 5 -2.83 11.97 6.72
N ALA A 6 -4.04 11.47 6.92
CA ALA A 6 -4.34 10.04 6.77
C ALA A 6 -4.06 9.48 5.36
N PRO A 7 -4.34 10.20 4.26
CA PRO A 7 -4.01 9.72 2.91
C PRO A 7 -2.51 9.57 2.65
N GLU A 8 -1.70 10.51 3.13
CA GLU A 8 -0.24 10.47 2.95
C GLU A 8 0.40 9.37 3.80
N GLU A 9 -0.08 9.17 5.04
CA GLU A 9 0.39 8.06 5.88
C GLU A 9 -0.02 6.69 5.30
N LYS A 10 -1.23 6.57 4.74
CA LYS A 10 -1.62 5.37 3.96
C LYS A 10 -0.68 5.15 2.78
N ARG A 11 -0.38 6.19 1.99
CA ARG A 11 0.55 6.07 0.86
C ARG A 11 1.94 5.59 1.29
N LYS A 12 2.50 6.16 2.36
CA LYS A 12 3.80 5.74 2.92
C LYS A 12 3.77 4.25 3.29
N LEU A 13 2.72 3.82 3.97
CA LEU A 13 2.56 2.43 4.37
C LEU A 13 2.43 1.49 3.16
N ILE A 14 1.62 1.85 2.15
CA ILE A 14 1.50 1.08 0.91
C ILE A 14 2.82 0.98 0.17
N ASN A 15 3.60 2.07 0.10
CA ASN A 15 4.94 2.03 -0.51
C ASN A 15 5.90 1.09 0.25
N LYS A 16 5.82 1.03 1.58
CA LYS A 16 6.61 0.07 2.39
C LYS A 16 6.24 -1.38 2.05
N PHE A 17 4.96 -1.68 1.89
CA PHE A 17 4.51 -3.01 1.44
C PHE A 17 4.94 -3.31 0.00
N LEU A 18 4.86 -2.33 -0.90
CA LEU A 18 5.33 -2.47 -2.29
C LEU A 18 6.83 -2.79 -2.35
N MET A 19 7.66 -2.04 -1.62
CA MET A 19 9.11 -2.29 -1.57
C MET A 19 9.44 -3.68 -1.04
N ARG A 20 8.69 -4.14 -0.03
CA ARG A 20 8.86 -5.50 0.50
C ARG A 20 8.43 -6.54 -0.51
N LEU A 21 7.27 -6.35 -1.15
CA LEU A 21 6.75 -7.25 -2.16
C LEU A 21 7.74 -7.43 -3.32
N THR A 22 8.29 -6.34 -3.87
CA THR A 22 9.23 -6.42 -5.00
C THR A 22 10.61 -6.93 -4.60
N LYS A 23 11.01 -6.76 -3.33
CA LYS A 23 12.21 -7.39 -2.77
C LYS A 23 12.04 -8.91 -2.64
N ASP A 24 10.91 -9.35 -2.10
CA ASP A 24 10.61 -10.77 -1.86
C ASP A 24 10.24 -11.50 -3.18
N GLN A 25 9.67 -10.77 -4.14
CA GLN A 25 9.18 -11.27 -5.43
C GLN A 25 9.55 -10.30 -6.58
N PRO A 26 10.79 -10.38 -7.11
CA PRO A 26 11.26 -9.46 -8.16
C PRO A 26 10.42 -9.47 -9.44
N GLN A 27 9.72 -10.56 -9.76
CA GLN A 27 8.80 -10.61 -10.90
C GLN A 27 7.68 -9.55 -10.83
N MET A 28 7.36 -9.08 -9.62
CA MET A 28 6.32 -8.07 -9.40
C MET A 28 6.68 -6.69 -9.95
N TYR A 29 7.95 -6.44 -10.33
CA TYR A 29 8.33 -5.22 -11.07
C TYR A 29 7.64 -5.11 -12.43
N TYR A 30 7.19 -6.22 -13.00
CA TYR A 30 6.53 -6.28 -14.30
C TYR A 30 5.04 -6.63 -14.19
N ALA A 31 4.52 -6.76 -12.98
CA ALA A 31 3.11 -7.05 -12.74
C ALA A 31 2.24 -5.80 -12.95
N THR A 32 0.98 -6.02 -13.31
CA THR A 32 -0.01 -4.95 -13.42
C THR A 32 -0.30 -4.34 -12.04
N THR A 33 -0.75 -3.07 -12.02
CA THR A 33 -1.16 -2.41 -10.78
C THR A 33 -2.21 -3.24 -10.02
N SER A 34 -3.14 -3.90 -10.71
CA SER A 34 -4.16 -4.74 -10.08
C SER A 34 -3.59 -6.00 -9.43
N GLU A 35 -2.58 -6.64 -10.03
CA GLU A 35 -1.88 -7.79 -9.45
C GLU A 35 -1.06 -7.38 -8.22
N ILE A 36 -0.38 -6.23 -8.32
CA ILE A 36 0.37 -5.64 -7.19
C ILE A 36 -0.60 -5.32 -6.05
N SER A 37 -1.73 -4.67 -6.32
CA SER A 37 -2.71 -4.27 -5.30
C SER A 37 -3.33 -5.47 -4.59
N ARG A 38 -3.69 -6.53 -5.32
CA ARG A 38 -4.18 -7.79 -4.74
C ARG A 38 -3.14 -8.40 -3.80
N SER A 39 -1.89 -8.41 -4.22
CA SER A 39 -0.78 -8.99 -3.45
C SER A 39 -0.49 -8.19 -2.19
N ILE A 40 -0.44 -6.85 -2.29
CA ILE A 40 -0.28 -5.96 -1.14
C ILE A 40 -1.46 -6.11 -0.17
N HIS A 41 -2.69 -6.18 -0.66
CA HIS A 41 -3.87 -6.37 0.17
C HIS A 41 -3.80 -7.69 0.97
N THR A 42 -3.34 -8.78 0.33
CA THR A 42 -3.08 -10.05 1.03
C THR A 42 -1.98 -9.91 2.08
N MET A 43 -0.84 -9.29 1.74
CA MET A 43 0.26 -9.07 2.69
C MET A 43 -0.16 -8.22 3.89
N ILE A 44 -1.00 -7.20 3.68
CA ILE A 44 -1.54 -6.38 4.76
C ILE A 44 -2.34 -7.26 5.72
N LYS A 45 -3.25 -8.11 5.20
CA LYS A 45 -4.04 -9.01 6.04
C LYS A 45 -3.19 -10.02 6.81
N GLU A 46 -2.17 -10.58 6.16
CA GLU A 46 -1.25 -11.56 6.76
C GLU A 46 -0.29 -10.94 7.80
N HIS A 47 -0.05 -9.64 7.74
CA HIS A 47 0.92 -8.95 8.58
C HIS A 47 0.32 -7.81 9.41
N THR A 48 -1.01 -7.70 9.48
CA THR A 48 -1.69 -6.62 10.22
C THR A 48 -1.25 -6.59 11.68
N ASN A 49 -1.07 -7.76 12.30
CA ASN A 49 -0.62 -7.89 13.69
C ASN A 49 0.82 -7.41 13.95
N ARG A 50 1.63 -7.19 12.91
CA ARG A 50 3.01 -6.67 13.01
C ARG A 50 3.10 -5.16 12.82
N LEU A 51 1.98 -4.50 12.52
CA LEU A 51 1.88 -3.05 12.35
C LEU A 51 1.62 -2.38 13.71
N SER A 52 1.99 -1.10 13.83
CA SER A 52 1.61 -0.28 14.99
C SER A 52 0.10 -0.13 15.09
N VAL A 53 -0.44 0.29 16.24
CA VAL A 53 -1.89 0.50 16.41
C VAL A 53 -2.42 1.54 15.42
N GLU A 54 -1.63 2.59 15.16
CA GLU A 54 -1.94 3.64 14.20
C GLU A 54 -1.94 3.11 12.76
N GLU A 55 -0.92 2.35 12.38
CA GLU A 55 -0.83 1.71 11.05
C GLU A 55 -1.99 0.72 10.84
N GLN A 56 -2.35 -0.06 11.87
CA GLN A 56 -3.52 -0.95 11.84
C GLN A 56 -4.81 -0.17 11.62
N ALA A 57 -4.99 0.96 12.29
CA ALA A 57 -6.17 1.80 12.12
C ALA A 57 -6.27 2.35 10.69
N LEU A 58 -5.14 2.71 10.07
CA LEU A 58 -5.10 3.19 8.69
C LEU A 58 -5.53 2.12 7.67
N VAL A 59 -5.11 0.87 7.86
CA VAL A 59 -5.37 -0.21 6.86
C VAL A 59 -6.55 -1.10 7.19
N ARG A 60 -7.19 -0.94 8.35
CA ARG A 60 -8.28 -1.82 8.83
C ARG A 60 -9.41 -2.05 7.81
N ARG A 61 -9.70 -1.04 6.99
CA ARG A 61 -10.79 -1.08 5.98
C ARG A 61 -10.29 -0.79 4.57
N ILE A 62 -8.98 -0.90 4.33
CA ILE A 62 -8.42 -0.60 3.03
C ILE A 62 -8.93 -1.61 1.99
N THR A 63 -9.34 -1.12 0.83
CA THR A 63 -9.79 -1.96 -0.28
C THR A 63 -8.70 -2.11 -1.34
N ILE A 64 -8.88 -3.05 -2.26
CA ILE A 64 -7.96 -3.24 -3.38
C ILE A 64 -7.96 -1.99 -4.27
N GLU A 65 -9.14 -1.41 -4.52
CA GLU A 65 -9.31 -0.20 -5.33
C GLU A 65 -8.63 1.02 -4.69
N GLU A 66 -8.68 1.12 -3.36
CA GLU A 66 -7.96 2.17 -2.64
C GLU A 66 -6.44 2.00 -2.78
N ILE A 67 -5.93 0.76 -2.71
CA ILE A 67 -4.51 0.47 -2.95
C ILE A 67 -4.14 0.78 -4.41
N GLU A 68 -4.97 0.38 -5.38
CA GLU A 68 -4.77 0.70 -6.80
C GLU A 68 -4.71 2.21 -7.02
N ALA A 69 -5.62 2.97 -6.41
CA ALA A 69 -5.58 4.43 -6.48
C ALA A 69 -4.28 4.98 -5.89
N LEU A 70 -3.91 4.55 -4.66
CA LEU A 70 -2.69 4.99 -3.98
C LEU A 70 -1.41 4.69 -4.78
N LEU A 71 -1.37 3.55 -5.49
CA LEU A 71 -0.28 3.18 -6.40
C LEU A 71 -0.32 3.93 -7.74
N GLY A 72 -1.52 4.12 -8.31
CA GLY A 72 -1.72 4.83 -9.57
C GLY A 72 -1.40 6.32 -9.51
N PHE A 73 -1.42 6.92 -8.31
CA PHE A 73 -0.97 8.30 -8.10
C PHE A 73 0.54 8.52 -8.30
N HIS A 74 1.33 7.47 -8.58
CA HIS A 74 2.75 7.61 -8.97
C HIS A 74 2.99 8.20 -10.38
N HIS A 75 1.95 8.60 -11.14
CA HIS A 75 2.11 9.12 -12.51
C HIS A 75 1.93 10.64 -12.71
N LYS A 76 1.81 11.44 -11.65
CA LYS A 76 1.90 12.91 -11.76
C LYS A 76 2.66 13.55 -10.59
N GLN A 77 3.94 13.21 -10.45
CA GLN A 77 4.88 14.27 -10.05
C GLN A 77 5.15 15.08 -11.32
N LYS A 78 4.58 16.29 -11.39
CA LYS A 78 4.97 17.28 -12.40
C LYS A 78 6.48 17.49 -12.27
N ILE A 79 7.19 17.30 -13.37
CA ILE A 79 8.50 17.90 -13.64
C ILE A 79 8.30 19.42 -13.66
#